data_AF-A0AAJ3XXA2-F1
#
_entry.id   AF-A0AAJ3XXA2-F1
#
_cell.length_a   1.000
_cell.length_b   1.000
_cell.length_c   1.000
_cell.angle_alpha   90.00
_cell.angle_beta   90.00
_cell.angle_gamma   90.00
#
_symmetry.space_group_name_H-M   'P 1'
#
loop_
_entity.id
_entity.type
_entity.pdbx_description
1 polymer ?
#
loop_
_entity_poly.entity_id
_entity_poly.type
_entity_poly.pdbx_seq_one_letter_code
_entity_poly.pdbx_strand_id
1 'polypeptide(L)'
;MSMRTRALFHLTVGGLLLGGAIGAQAANLGFLNDTPISYMKQRDVDSIKGAVIGALNDKQDGESVSWVNEGTGNSVKIDATITIASTAKDGERTCRDVGVVLNAKGQSMTLRPQFCKQGSANWQLQKKR
;
A
#
# COMPACT_ATOMS: atom_id res chain seq x y z
N MET A 1 42.30 -53.84 -21.65
CA MET A 1 42.10 -52.41 -22.02
C MET A 1 40.70 -51.99 -21.62
N SER A 2 40.54 -51.30 -20.48
CA SER A 2 39.30 -50.58 -20.13
C SER A 2 39.55 -49.70 -18.91
N MET A 3 40.11 -48.50 -19.11
CA MET A 3 40.28 -47.46 -18.06
C MET A 3 40.52 -46.10 -18.72
N ARG A 4 39.61 -45.58 -19.57
CA ARG A 4 39.79 -44.22 -20.16
C ARG A 4 38.53 -43.38 -20.35
N THR A 5 37.45 -43.61 -19.60
CA THR A 5 36.23 -42.79 -19.79
C THR A 5 35.45 -42.46 -18.52
N ARG A 6 36.12 -42.36 -17.37
CA ARG A 6 35.49 -41.90 -16.11
C ARG A 6 36.32 -40.83 -15.38
N ALA A 7 36.88 -39.87 -16.13
CA ALA A 7 37.77 -38.85 -15.56
C ALA A 7 37.33 -37.40 -15.84
N LEU A 8 36.05 -37.15 -16.15
CA LEU A 8 35.56 -35.79 -16.44
C LEU A 8 34.25 -35.41 -15.70
N PHE A 9 33.88 -36.14 -14.64
CA PHE A 9 32.64 -35.87 -13.89
C PHE A 9 32.85 -35.47 -12.42
N HIS A 10 34.02 -34.93 -12.09
CA HIS A 10 34.32 -34.47 -10.74
C HIS A 10 35.20 -33.22 -10.78
N LEU A 11 34.67 -32.04 -11.14
CA LEU A 11 35.41 -30.78 -10.92
C LEU A 11 34.55 -29.49 -10.96
N THR A 12 33.31 -29.51 -10.46
CA THR A 12 32.54 -28.28 -10.21
C THR A 12 31.69 -28.39 -8.94
N VAL A 13 32.30 -28.77 -7.82
CA VAL A 13 31.69 -28.61 -6.48
C VAL A 13 32.66 -27.78 -5.66
N GLY A 14 32.45 -26.47 -5.59
CA GLY A 14 33.26 -25.61 -4.72
C GLY A 14 33.42 -24.21 -5.27
N GLY A 15 32.41 -23.36 -5.05
CA GLY A 15 32.54 -21.92 -5.25
C GLY A 15 31.27 -21.33 -5.81
N LEU A 16 30.40 -20.86 -4.91
CA LEU A 16 29.86 -19.49 -4.86
C LEU A 16 28.62 -19.45 -3.95
N LEU A 17 28.81 -19.47 -2.63
CA LEU A 17 27.76 -19.17 -1.64
C LEU A 17 28.20 -18.02 -0.73
N LEU A 18 28.70 -16.94 -1.32
CA LEU A 18 28.97 -15.67 -0.63
C LEU A 18 28.14 -14.56 -1.28
N GLY A 19 26.83 -14.80 -1.41
CA GLY A 19 25.86 -13.83 -1.93
C GLY A 19 25.01 -13.25 -0.81
N GLY A 20 25.51 -12.17 -0.19
CA GLY A 20 24.74 -11.13 0.51
C GLY A 20 23.65 -11.57 1.50
N ALA A 21 23.98 -11.59 2.79
CA ALA A 21 22.98 -11.34 3.82
C ALA A 21 22.52 -9.88 3.69
N ILE A 22 21.48 -9.65 2.91
CA ILE A 22 20.79 -8.36 2.85
C ILE A 22 20.14 -8.20 4.22
N GLY A 23 20.77 -7.41 5.10
CA GLY A 23 20.23 -7.15 6.43
C GLY A 23 18.81 -6.60 6.30
N ALA A 24 17.84 -7.29 6.91
CA ALA A 24 16.49 -6.78 7.04
C ALA A 24 16.55 -5.54 7.94
N GLN A 25 16.46 -4.36 7.33
CA GLN A 25 16.41 -3.09 8.07
C GLN A 25 15.00 -2.94 8.62
N ALA A 26 14.84 -3.19 9.93
CA ALA A 26 13.63 -2.84 10.64
C ALA A 26 13.64 -1.33 10.87
N ALA A 27 12.84 -0.59 10.10
CA ALA A 27 12.55 0.80 10.44
C ALA A 27 11.70 0.82 11.72
N ASN A 28 12.11 1.57 12.74
CA ASN A 28 11.29 1.75 13.93
C ASN A 28 10.12 2.70 13.60
N LEU A 29 8.95 2.12 13.31
CA LEU A 29 7.71 2.85 13.04
C LEU A 29 6.92 3.17 14.32
N GLY A 30 7.61 3.33 15.47
CA GLY A 30 6.95 3.56 16.76
C GLY A 30 6.04 4.79 16.81
N PHE A 31 6.24 5.77 15.92
CA PHE A 31 5.33 6.91 15.77
C PHE A 31 3.92 6.53 15.28
N LEU A 32 3.76 5.33 14.70
CA LEU A 32 2.47 4.79 14.29
C LEU A 32 1.80 3.96 15.39
N ASN A 33 2.49 3.69 16.51
CA ASN A 33 1.88 3.00 17.64
C ASN A 33 0.72 3.82 18.17
N ASP A 34 -0.34 3.11 18.60
CA ASP A 34 -1.55 3.72 19.11
C ASP A 34 -2.07 4.79 18.15
N THR A 35 -2.23 4.42 16.89
CA THR A 35 -2.92 5.24 15.89
C THR A 35 -3.98 4.40 15.20
N PRO A 36 -5.01 5.01 14.60
CA PRO A 36 -6.03 4.28 13.84
C PRO A 36 -5.45 3.25 12.86
N ILE A 37 -4.33 3.56 12.19
CA ILE A 37 -3.72 2.63 11.23
C ILE A 37 -3.06 1.42 11.89
N SER A 38 -2.54 1.54 13.11
CA SER A 38 -1.99 0.40 13.85
C SER A 38 -3.04 -0.64 14.25
N TYR A 39 -4.33 -0.25 14.28
CA TYR A 39 -5.43 -1.15 14.60
C TYR A 39 -6.03 -1.81 13.35
N MET A 40 -5.68 -1.36 12.14
CA MET A 40 -6.22 -1.93 10.91
C MET A 40 -5.65 -3.32 10.64
N LYS A 41 -6.52 -4.24 10.24
CA LYS A 41 -6.17 -5.55 9.69
C LYS A 41 -6.18 -5.50 8.17
N GLN A 42 -5.60 -6.52 7.54
CA GLN A 42 -5.53 -6.59 6.07
C GLN A 42 -6.92 -6.44 5.40
N ARG A 43 -7.96 -7.07 5.94
CA ARG A 43 -9.34 -6.94 5.42
C ARG A 43 -9.90 -5.51 5.55
N ASP A 44 -9.52 -4.77 6.58
CA ASP A 44 -9.87 -3.35 6.71
C ASP A 44 -9.17 -2.53 5.62
N VAL A 45 -7.87 -2.81 5.42
CA VAL A 45 -7.04 -2.15 4.42
C VAL A 45 -7.58 -2.39 3.01
N ASP A 46 -8.00 -3.61 2.70
CA ASP A 46 -8.54 -3.94 1.37
C ASP A 46 -9.92 -3.31 1.17
N SER A 47 -10.78 -3.33 2.20
CA SER A 47 -12.10 -2.69 2.18
C SER A 47 -12.01 -1.16 1.98
N ILE A 48 -11.16 -0.47 2.75
CA ILE A 48 -11.02 0.99 2.62
C ILE A 48 -10.37 1.38 1.30
N LYS A 49 -9.43 0.58 0.76
CA LYS A 49 -8.87 0.83 -0.59
C LYS A 49 -9.97 0.83 -1.64
N GLY A 50 -10.92 -0.11 -1.55
CA GLY A 50 -12.11 -0.13 -2.41
C GLY A 50 -12.91 1.18 -2.32
N ALA A 51 -13.18 1.65 -1.10
CA ALA A 51 -13.89 2.91 -0.87
C ALA A 51 -13.13 4.13 -1.42
N VAL A 52 -11.80 4.17 -1.28
CA VAL A 52 -10.95 5.24 -1.85
C VAL A 52 -10.99 5.21 -3.38
N ILE A 53 -10.89 4.05 -4.01
CA ILE A 53 -10.98 3.93 -5.47
C ILE A 53 -12.37 4.32 -5.98
N GLY A 54 -13.44 3.92 -5.27
CA GLY A 54 -14.80 4.37 -5.57
C GLY A 54 -14.92 5.90 -5.50
N ALA A 55 -14.41 6.51 -4.43
CA ALA A 55 -14.40 7.97 -4.30
C ALA A 55 -13.62 8.65 -5.44
N LEU A 56 -12.44 8.11 -5.79
CA LEU A 56 -11.61 8.62 -6.88
C LEU A 56 -12.32 8.59 -8.24
N ASN A 57 -13.21 7.62 -8.47
CA ASN A 57 -13.95 7.51 -9.72
C ASN A 57 -15.22 8.36 -9.73
N ASP A 58 -15.96 8.37 -8.62
CA ASP A 58 -17.37 8.77 -8.65
C ASP A 58 -17.62 10.13 -7.99
N LYS A 59 -16.68 10.63 -7.19
CA LYS A 59 -16.84 11.88 -6.43
C LYS A 59 -16.22 13.08 -7.12
N GLN A 60 -16.86 14.23 -6.92
CA GLN A 60 -16.35 15.53 -7.33
C GLN A 60 -15.43 16.12 -6.26
N ASP A 61 -14.66 17.14 -6.62
CA ASP A 61 -13.84 17.88 -5.67
C ASP A 61 -14.74 18.51 -4.58
N GLY A 62 -14.33 18.39 -3.32
CA GLY A 62 -15.09 18.79 -2.14
C GLY A 62 -16.06 17.72 -1.61
N GLU A 63 -16.42 16.71 -2.41
CA GLU A 63 -17.33 15.66 -1.95
C GLU A 63 -16.64 14.62 -1.08
N SER A 64 -17.41 14.03 -0.17
CA SER A 64 -16.93 13.03 0.78
C SER A 64 -17.77 11.75 0.76
N VAL A 65 -17.15 10.64 1.16
CA VAL A 65 -17.82 9.38 1.49
C VAL A 65 -17.39 8.92 2.87
N SER A 66 -18.34 8.41 3.64
CA SER A 66 -18.08 7.76 4.92
C SER A 66 -17.83 6.27 4.71
N TRP A 67 -16.86 5.72 5.43
CA TRP A 67 -16.55 4.31 5.44
C TRP A 67 -16.45 3.82 6.89
N VAL A 68 -16.80 2.57 7.11
CA VAL A 68 -16.69 1.86 8.38
C VAL A 68 -16.25 0.45 8.07
N ASN A 69 -15.42 -0.14 8.93
CA ASN A 69 -14.88 -1.49 8.76
C ASN A 69 -15.89 -2.63 9.03
N GLU A 70 -17.15 -2.43 8.65
CA GLU A 70 -18.20 -3.43 8.81
C GLU A 70 -17.90 -4.67 7.96
N GLY A 71 -18.13 -5.86 8.54
CA GLY A 71 -17.91 -7.13 7.85
C GLY A 71 -16.44 -7.58 7.70
N THR A 72 -15.45 -6.80 8.16
CA THR A 72 -14.03 -7.15 8.04
C THR A 72 -13.51 -8.05 9.17
N GLY A 73 -14.35 -8.32 10.19
CA GLY A 73 -14.00 -9.13 11.36
C GLY A 73 -12.87 -8.57 12.22
N ASN A 74 -12.65 -7.26 12.18
CA ASN A 74 -11.87 -6.57 13.20
C ASN A 74 -12.78 -6.17 14.37
N SER A 75 -12.36 -6.48 15.61
CA SER A 75 -13.11 -6.12 16.82
C SER A 75 -12.95 -4.66 17.20
N VAL A 76 -11.90 -4.00 16.72
CA VAL A 76 -11.75 -2.55 16.86
C VAL A 76 -12.57 -1.89 15.76
N LYS A 77 -13.53 -1.05 16.17
CA LYS A 77 -14.27 -0.20 15.23
C LYS A 77 -13.34 0.87 14.67
N ILE A 78 -13.32 0.98 13.34
CA ILE A 78 -12.56 1.98 12.61
C ILE A 78 -13.50 2.60 11.58
N ASP A 79 -13.58 3.92 11.59
CA ASP A 79 -14.33 4.69 10.60
C ASP A 79 -13.41 5.68 9.87
N ALA A 80 -13.84 6.07 8.69
CA ALA A 80 -13.14 7.01 7.85
C ALA A 80 -14.09 8.01 7.18
N THR A 81 -13.63 9.25 7.03
CA THR A 81 -14.17 10.18 6.03
C THR A 81 -13.16 10.35 4.92
N ILE A 82 -13.55 10.05 3.69
CA ILE A 82 -12.72 10.12 2.50
C ILE A 82 -13.24 11.27 1.64
N THR A 83 -12.42 12.28 1.39
CA THR A 83 -12.77 13.49 0.63
C THR A 83 -11.88 13.64 -0.59
N ILE A 84 -12.45 13.90 -1.77
CA ILE A 84 -11.66 14.32 -2.93
C ILE A 84 -11.37 15.82 -2.77
N ALA A 85 -10.14 16.18 -2.45
CA ALA A 85 -9.79 17.56 -2.10
C ALA A 85 -9.64 18.44 -3.35
N SER A 86 -8.99 17.92 -4.39
CA SER A 86 -8.75 18.63 -5.64
C SER A 86 -8.41 17.66 -6.76
N THR A 87 -8.71 18.06 -8.00
CA THR A 87 -8.32 17.39 -9.23
C THR A 87 -7.42 18.30 -10.07
N ALA A 88 -6.25 17.80 -10.45
CA ALA A 88 -5.36 18.39 -11.45
C ALA A 88 -5.35 17.54 -12.72
N LYS A 89 -5.36 18.18 -13.89
CA LYS A 89 -5.27 17.51 -15.20
C LYS A 89 -4.12 18.09 -16.00
N ASP A 90 -3.33 17.21 -16.62
CA ASP A 90 -2.24 17.53 -17.54
C ASP A 90 -2.30 16.57 -18.73
N GLY A 91 -2.88 17.05 -19.84
CA GLY A 91 -3.26 16.18 -20.96
C GLY A 91 -4.17 15.04 -20.52
N GLU A 92 -3.74 13.81 -20.77
CA GLU A 92 -4.43 12.58 -20.36
C GLU A 92 -4.16 12.19 -18.89
N ARG A 93 -3.20 12.83 -18.22
CA ARG A 93 -2.89 12.55 -16.83
C ARG A 93 -3.90 13.27 -15.94
N THR A 94 -4.56 12.52 -15.08
CA THR A 94 -5.41 13.08 -14.01
C THR A 94 -4.82 12.71 -12.67
N CYS A 95 -4.61 13.71 -11.81
CA CYS A 95 -4.16 13.54 -10.43
C CYS A 95 -5.22 14.09 -9.47
N ARG A 96 -5.46 13.39 -8.36
CA ARG A 96 -6.40 13.77 -7.32
C ARG A 96 -5.73 13.74 -5.96
N ASP A 97 -5.82 14.84 -5.23
CA ASP A 97 -5.47 14.86 -3.81
C ASP A 97 -6.68 14.35 -3.01
N VAL A 98 -6.44 13.41 -2.11
CA VAL A 98 -7.48 12.79 -1.29
C VAL A 98 -7.18 13.07 0.18
N GLY A 99 -8.17 13.54 0.91
CA GLY A 99 -8.15 13.59 2.37
C GLY A 99 -8.79 12.34 2.95
N VAL A 100 -8.11 11.65 3.87
CA VAL A 100 -8.69 10.55 4.63
C VAL A 100 -8.51 10.80 6.11
N VAL A 101 -9.60 10.99 6.84
CA VAL A 101 -9.60 11.09 8.30
C VAL A 101 -10.02 9.75 8.85
N LEU A 102 -9.09 9.03 9.48
CA LEU A 102 -9.34 7.75 10.16
C LEU A 102 -9.57 7.98 11.65
N ASN A 103 -10.57 7.31 12.23
CA ASN A 103 -10.84 7.34 13.66
C ASN A 103 -10.88 5.93 14.24
N ALA A 104 -10.26 5.74 15.40
CA ALA A 104 -10.34 4.50 16.18
C ALA A 104 -9.96 4.78 17.64
N LYS A 105 -10.67 4.17 18.60
CA LYS A 105 -10.37 4.27 20.04
C LYS A 105 -10.18 5.71 20.56
N GLY A 106 -10.96 6.67 20.06
CA GLY A 106 -10.86 8.08 20.47
C GLY A 106 -9.67 8.84 19.87
N GLN A 107 -8.89 8.21 18.99
CA GLN A 107 -7.80 8.83 18.26
C GLN A 107 -8.22 9.10 16.82
N SER A 108 -7.65 10.15 16.24
CA SER A 108 -7.85 10.52 14.84
C SER A 108 -6.51 10.66 14.12
N MET A 109 -6.46 10.23 12.88
CA MET A 109 -5.28 10.36 12.02
C MET A 109 -5.71 10.83 10.64
N THR A 110 -5.09 11.91 10.16
CA THR A 110 -5.36 12.47 8.83
C THR A 110 -4.28 12.08 7.85
N LEU A 111 -4.67 11.48 6.73
CA LEU A 111 -3.81 11.14 5.61
C LEU A 111 -4.17 12.01 4.41
N ARG A 112 -3.16 12.43 3.64
CA ARG A 112 -3.34 13.26 2.43
C ARG A 112 -2.63 12.68 1.20
N PRO A 113 -2.95 11.44 0.80
CA PRO A 113 -2.36 10.83 -0.39
C PRO A 113 -2.76 11.57 -1.67
N GLN A 114 -1.91 11.47 -2.69
CA GLN A 114 -2.24 11.88 -4.05
C GLN A 114 -2.29 10.64 -4.92
N PHE A 115 -3.32 10.51 -5.76
CA PHE A 115 -3.45 9.44 -6.73
C PHE A 115 -3.46 10.00 -8.14
N CYS A 116 -2.74 9.37 -9.06
CA CYS A 116 -2.76 9.76 -10.47
C CYS A 116 -3.10 8.58 -11.37
N LYS A 117 -3.76 8.85 -12.50
CA LYS A 117 -3.97 7.90 -13.59
C LYS A 117 -3.66 8.54 -14.93
N GLN A 118 -3.36 7.70 -15.92
CA GLN A 118 -3.18 8.08 -17.32
C GLN A 118 -4.40 7.58 -18.11
N GLY A 119 -5.21 8.47 -18.67
CA GLY A 119 -6.42 8.10 -19.40
C GLY A 119 -7.34 7.19 -18.57
N SER A 120 -7.64 6.00 -19.09
CA SER A 120 -8.47 4.98 -18.45
C SER A 120 -7.70 3.98 -17.58
N ALA A 121 -6.40 4.20 -17.32
CA ALA A 121 -5.60 3.32 -16.47
C ALA A 121 -6.04 3.38 -14.99
N ASN A 122 -5.55 2.42 -14.21
CA ASN A 122 -5.79 2.35 -12.76
C ASN A 122 -5.10 3.51 -12.02
N TRP A 123 -5.77 4.03 -11.00
CA TRP A 123 -5.19 5.00 -10.07
C TRP A 123 -3.95 4.45 -9.38
N GLN A 124 -2.88 5.25 -9.36
CA GLN A 124 -1.61 4.93 -8.73
C GLN A 124 -1.34 5.92 -7.59
N LEU A 125 -1.06 5.41 -6.40
CA LEU A 125 -0.61 6.22 -5.28
C LEU A 125 0.73 6.88 -5.62
N GLN A 126 0.82 8.19 -5.46
CA GLN A 126 2.05 8.94 -5.68
C GLN A 126 2.82 9.06 -4.37
N LYS A 127 4.14 8.83 -4.45
CA LYS A 127 5.04 9.17 -3.35
C LYS A 127 5.18 10.69 -3.30
N LYS A 128 4.75 11.31 -2.20
CA LYS A 128 5.12 12.70 -1.93
C LYS A 128 6.62 12.75 -1.57
N ARG A 129 7.36 13.62 -2.25
CA ARG A 129 8.76 13.91 -1.93
C ARG A 129 8.86 14.73 -0.65
#